data_AF-M1D224-F1
#
_entry.id   AF-M1D224-F1
#
_cell.length_a   1.000
_cell.length_b   1.000
_cell.length_c   1.000
_cell.angle_alpha   90.00
_cell.angle_beta   90.00
_cell.angle_gamma   90.00
#
_symmetry.space_group_name_H-M   'P 1'
#
loop_
_entity.id
_entity.type
_entity.pdbx_description
1 polymer ?
#
loop_
_entity_poly.entity_id
_entity_poly.type
_entity_poly.pdbx_seq_one_letter_code
_entity_poly.pdbx_strand_id
1 'polypeptide(L)'
;MHTKNLFPSCILLLLLSSLLSSNVVVAKDGDKSGNPFTPKGYLIRYWNKHVSNDLPKPWFLLNKASPLSAAQYAAYTKLVADQNALTTHLQSFCSSANLMCAPDLSPSLEKHKGDVHFVSYGDKNFTNYGTKEFGLGFNSFKNYTEDENFPVNSFRRYGRDSPHDNQFDNYGPGGNTPVQSFNSYSTNTPGGSGQFTNYAPGANVPDLHFTSYSDHGTGGEQQFKSYGNDGNAGQQTFKSYGKDGNGADSQFTTYGNNTNVDGSAFTNYGQTANGENQNFTSYGFNGNNPASNFNNYGVGGNGPSETFTSYRDQSNVGDDTFTTYVKDANGGEANFTNYGQSFNEGTDVFTTYGKGGNGPTY
;
A
#
# COMPACT_ATOMS: atom_id res chain seq x y z
N MET A 1 3.13 -79.97 -28.79
CA MET A 1 1.66 -79.98 -28.75
C MET A 1 1.20 -79.25 -27.50
N HIS A 2 0.36 -78.23 -27.68
CA HIS A 2 -0.64 -77.63 -26.78
C HIS A 2 -0.65 -76.09 -26.80
N THR A 3 -1.47 -75.57 -27.73
CA THR A 3 -2.60 -74.63 -27.53
C THR A 3 -2.85 -74.19 -26.08
N LYS A 4 -3.12 -72.92 -25.71
CA LYS A 4 -4.15 -71.93 -26.17
C LYS A 4 -4.00 -70.68 -25.24
N ASN A 5 -4.04 -69.41 -25.66
CA ASN A 5 -5.19 -68.46 -25.72
C ASN A 5 -4.67 -67.09 -25.20
N LEU A 6 -4.63 -66.02 -26.01
CA LEU A 6 -5.62 -64.93 -26.14
C LEU A 6 -5.86 -64.05 -24.88
N PHE A 7 -5.09 -62.96 -24.81
CA PHE A 7 -5.32 -61.56 -24.36
C PHE A 7 -6.22 -61.21 -23.13
N PRO A 8 -5.91 -60.07 -22.46
CA PRO A 8 -6.61 -58.84 -22.84
C PRO A 8 -5.65 -57.65 -23.05
N SER A 9 -5.44 -57.31 -24.33
CA SER A 9 -4.99 -56.00 -24.83
C SER A 9 -6.10 -54.94 -24.75
N CYS A 10 -7.14 -55.15 -23.91
CA CYS A 10 -8.30 -54.27 -23.83
C CYS A 10 -8.12 -53.03 -22.95
N ILE A 11 -7.08 -52.96 -22.10
CA ILE A 11 -6.87 -51.80 -21.22
C ILE A 11 -6.06 -50.70 -21.93
N LEU A 12 -5.20 -51.07 -22.89
CA LEU A 12 -4.39 -50.09 -23.64
C LEU A 12 -5.17 -49.42 -24.79
N LEU A 13 -6.27 -50.02 -25.26
CA LEU A 13 -7.15 -49.44 -26.28
C LEU A 13 -8.20 -48.46 -25.73
N LEU A 14 -8.47 -48.49 -24.42
CA LEU A 14 -9.42 -47.56 -23.76
C LEU A 14 -8.80 -46.20 -23.40
N LEU A 15 -7.47 -46.10 -23.31
CA LEU A 15 -6.77 -44.83 -23.04
C LEU A 15 -6.39 -44.05 -24.30
N LEU A 16 -6.35 -44.70 -25.47
CA LEU A 16 -6.19 -44.00 -26.76
C LEU A 16 -7.52 -43.53 -27.37
N SER A 17 -8.67 -44.02 -26.89
CA SER A 17 -10.00 -43.65 -27.40
C SER A 17 -10.58 -42.38 -26.78
N SER A 18 -10.05 -41.88 -25.64
CA SER A 18 -10.44 -40.59 -25.06
C SER A 18 -9.74 -39.39 -25.72
N LEU A 19 -8.71 -39.62 -26.53
CA LEU A 19 -7.99 -38.60 -27.31
C LEU A 19 -8.53 -38.41 -28.74
N LEU A 20 -9.58 -39.15 -29.15
CA LEU A 20 -10.10 -39.16 -30.52
C LEU A 20 -11.58 -38.77 -30.67
N SER A 21 -12.27 -38.35 -29.62
CA SER A 21 -13.59 -37.73 -29.77
C SER A 21 -13.49 -36.25 -30.16
N SER A 22 -12.82 -36.00 -31.29
CA SER A 22 -13.05 -34.83 -32.13
C SER A 22 -14.40 -35.03 -32.82
N ASN A 23 -15.49 -34.82 -32.08
CA ASN A 23 -16.77 -34.54 -32.73
C ASN A 23 -16.66 -33.17 -33.39
N VAL A 24 -16.09 -33.13 -34.59
CA VAL A 24 -16.28 -32.04 -35.53
C VAL A 24 -17.72 -32.14 -35.99
N VAL A 25 -18.63 -31.63 -35.17
CA VAL A 25 -19.92 -31.18 -35.67
C VAL A 25 -19.60 -29.90 -36.42
N VAL A 26 -19.60 -30.00 -37.76
CA VAL A 26 -19.68 -28.82 -38.62
C VAL A 26 -20.97 -28.12 -38.25
N ALA A 27 -20.84 -27.07 -37.44
CA ALA A 27 -21.94 -26.17 -37.16
C ALA A 27 -22.39 -25.57 -38.48
N LYS A 28 -23.67 -25.79 -38.77
CA LYS A 28 -24.41 -25.11 -39.82
C LYS A 28 -24.17 -23.61 -39.66
N ASP A 29 -23.82 -22.98 -40.77
CA ASP A 29 -23.55 -21.56 -40.94
C ASP A 29 -24.52 -20.69 -40.13
N GLY A 30 -23.99 -19.83 -39.24
CA GLY A 30 -24.86 -19.00 -38.39
C GLY A 30 -24.31 -18.52 -37.05
N ASP A 31 -22.99 -18.40 -36.85
CA ASP A 31 -22.44 -17.35 -35.99
C ASP A 31 -20.92 -17.29 -36.21
N LYS A 32 -20.31 -16.10 -36.19
CA LYS A 32 -18.84 -15.92 -36.28
C LYS A 32 -18.14 -16.38 -34.97
N SER A 33 -18.43 -17.59 -34.53
CA SER A 33 -17.90 -18.24 -33.35
C SER A 33 -16.46 -18.64 -33.65
N GLY A 34 -15.50 -17.84 -33.15
CA GLY A 34 -14.07 -18.07 -33.29
C GLY A 34 -13.58 -19.43 -32.74
N ASN A 35 -12.26 -19.58 -32.67
CA ASN A 35 -11.61 -20.86 -32.34
C ASN A 35 -12.16 -21.51 -31.02
N PRO A 36 -12.61 -22.78 -31.05
CA PRO A 36 -13.26 -23.45 -29.90
C PRO A 36 -12.34 -23.73 -28.72
N PHE A 37 -11.02 -23.58 -28.89
CA PHE A 37 -10.00 -23.73 -27.86
C PHE A 37 -9.59 -22.40 -27.21
N THR A 38 -10.28 -21.30 -27.53
CA THR A 38 -10.15 -20.04 -26.79
C THR A 38 -11.00 -20.07 -25.51
N PRO A 39 -10.71 -19.25 -24.48
CA PRO A 39 -11.58 -19.09 -23.32
C PRO A 39 -13.03 -18.70 -23.70
N LYS A 40 -13.19 -17.81 -24.69
CA LYS A 40 -14.50 -17.45 -25.24
C LYS A 40 -15.19 -18.64 -25.92
N GLY A 41 -14.46 -19.45 -26.69
CA GLY A 41 -14.96 -20.69 -27.29
C GLY A 41 -15.38 -21.73 -26.25
N TYR A 42 -14.64 -21.85 -25.14
CA TYR A 42 -15.01 -22.69 -24.00
C TYR A 42 -16.36 -22.25 -23.39
N LEU A 43 -16.54 -20.94 -23.14
CA LEU A 43 -17.79 -20.39 -22.60
C LEU A 43 -18.98 -20.69 -23.52
N ILE A 44 -18.83 -20.49 -24.83
CA ILE A 44 -19.87 -20.79 -25.83
C ILE A 44 -20.23 -22.28 -25.82
N ARG A 45 -19.23 -23.17 -25.79
CA ARG A 45 -19.45 -24.62 -25.74
C ARG A 45 -20.14 -25.05 -24.44
N TYR A 46 -19.70 -24.52 -23.30
CA TYR A 46 -20.31 -24.79 -22.01
C TYR A 46 -21.77 -24.34 -21.99
N TRP A 47 -22.06 -23.14 -22.50
CA TRP A 47 -23.41 -22.62 -22.63
C TRP A 47 -24.29 -23.54 -23.50
N ASN A 48 -23.82 -23.92 -24.69
CA ASN A 48 -24.57 -24.81 -25.59
C ASN A 48 -24.84 -26.20 -24.98
N LYS A 49 -23.96 -26.67 -24.09
CA LYS A 49 -24.13 -27.97 -23.43
C LYS A 49 -25.14 -27.92 -22.28
N HIS A 50 -25.19 -26.80 -21.55
CA HIS A 50 -25.92 -26.69 -20.29
C HIS A 50 -27.19 -25.83 -20.34
N VAL A 51 -27.36 -25.01 -21.39
CA VAL A 51 -28.53 -24.16 -21.58
C VAL A 51 -29.31 -24.65 -22.79
N SER A 52 -30.48 -25.25 -22.55
CA SER A 52 -31.31 -25.92 -23.56
C SER A 52 -32.34 -25.00 -24.24
N ASN A 53 -32.08 -23.70 -24.32
CA ASN A 53 -32.95 -22.76 -25.02
C ASN A 53 -32.27 -22.18 -26.26
N ASP A 54 -33.08 -21.73 -27.22
CA ASP A 54 -32.62 -21.13 -28.47
C ASP A 54 -32.49 -19.60 -28.38
N LEU A 55 -32.43 -19.05 -27.15
CA LEU A 55 -32.27 -17.60 -26.97
C LEU A 55 -30.85 -17.18 -27.36
N PRO A 56 -30.68 -15.96 -27.90
CA PRO A 56 -29.35 -15.44 -28.19
C PRO A 56 -28.50 -15.38 -26.93
N LYS A 57 -27.23 -15.78 -27.05
CA LYS A 57 -26.28 -15.76 -25.93
C LYS A 57 -26.09 -14.31 -25.47
N PRO A 58 -26.08 -14.04 -24.14
CA PRO A 58 -25.91 -12.68 -23.65
C PRO A 58 -24.59 -12.06 -24.15
N TRP A 59 -24.70 -11.03 -24.99
CA TRP A 59 -23.55 -10.36 -25.59
C TRP A 59 -22.59 -9.80 -24.54
N PHE A 60 -23.13 -9.30 -23.43
CA PHE A 60 -22.35 -8.84 -22.28
C PHE A 60 -21.38 -9.91 -21.75
N LEU A 61 -21.84 -11.16 -21.56
CA LEU A 61 -20.99 -12.26 -21.08
C LEU A 61 -19.91 -12.63 -22.10
N LEU A 62 -20.27 -12.67 -23.38
CA LEU A 62 -19.33 -12.98 -24.47
C LEU A 62 -18.28 -11.89 -24.69
N ASN A 63 -18.58 -10.65 -24.34
CA ASN A 63 -17.63 -9.53 -24.39
C ASN A 63 -16.76 -9.40 -23.15
N LYS A 64 -17.20 -9.95 -22.02
CA LYS A 64 -16.38 -10.06 -20.80
C LYS A 64 -15.52 -11.32 -20.78
N ALA A 65 -15.74 -12.26 -21.70
CA ALA A 65 -14.87 -13.41 -21.87
C ALA A 65 -13.46 -12.98 -22.31
N SER A 66 -12.43 -13.64 -21.77
CA SER A 66 -11.04 -13.33 -22.06
C SER A 66 -10.74 -13.35 -23.57
N PRO A 67 -10.00 -12.35 -24.11
CA PRO A 67 -9.66 -12.24 -25.53
C PRO A 67 -8.47 -13.12 -25.95
N LEU A 68 -7.91 -13.94 -25.05
CA LEU A 68 -6.79 -14.82 -25.36
C LEU A 68 -7.08 -15.72 -26.56
N SER A 69 -6.13 -15.79 -27.49
CA SER A 69 -6.13 -16.80 -28.54
C SER A 69 -5.91 -18.21 -27.96
N ALA A 70 -6.24 -19.24 -28.73
CA ALA A 70 -6.01 -20.63 -28.31
C ALA A 70 -4.52 -20.92 -28.02
N ALA A 71 -3.61 -20.34 -28.80
CA ALA A 71 -2.17 -20.49 -28.60
C ALA A 71 -1.70 -19.81 -27.31
N GLN A 72 -2.15 -18.57 -27.06
CA GLN A 72 -1.84 -17.85 -25.81
C GLN A 72 -2.41 -18.58 -24.59
N TYR A 73 -3.67 -19.02 -24.65
CA TYR A 73 -4.29 -19.79 -23.57
C TYR A 73 -3.50 -21.06 -23.25
N ALA A 74 -3.10 -21.84 -24.27
CA ALA A 74 -2.28 -23.03 -24.08
C ALA A 74 -0.89 -22.70 -23.51
N ALA A 75 -0.26 -21.61 -23.95
CA ALA A 75 1.05 -21.18 -23.44
C ALA A 75 0.99 -20.78 -21.96
N TYR A 76 0.05 -19.92 -21.58
CA TYR A 76 -0.10 -19.48 -20.18
C TYR A 76 -0.55 -20.62 -19.26
N THR A 77 -1.38 -21.55 -19.74
CA THR A 77 -1.78 -22.74 -18.97
C THR A 77 -0.57 -23.61 -18.60
N LYS A 78 0.42 -23.72 -19.51
CA LYS A 78 1.69 -24.42 -19.20
C LYS A 78 2.50 -23.69 -18.13
N LEU A 79 2.56 -22.36 -18.19
CA LEU A 79 3.26 -21.55 -17.18
C LEU A 79 2.64 -21.63 -15.78
N VAL A 80 1.34 -21.92 -15.67
CA VAL A 80 0.67 -22.13 -14.38
C VAL A 80 1.09 -23.46 -13.74
N ALA A 81 1.48 -24.45 -14.54
CA ALA A 81 1.92 -25.76 -14.04
C ALA A 81 3.32 -25.71 -13.40
N ASP A 82 4.14 -24.72 -13.76
CA ASP A 82 5.49 -24.52 -13.21
C ASP A 82 5.46 -23.44 -12.12
N GLN A 83 5.97 -23.79 -10.93
CA GLN A 83 5.97 -22.89 -9.77
C GLN A 83 6.75 -21.59 -10.10
N ASN A 84 6.10 -20.43 -9.95
CA ASN A 84 6.60 -19.07 -10.24
C ASN A 84 6.82 -18.71 -11.73
N ALA A 85 6.58 -19.60 -12.70
CA ALA A 85 6.81 -19.29 -14.11
C ALA A 85 5.76 -18.34 -14.72
N LEU A 86 4.53 -18.33 -14.21
CA LEU A 86 3.54 -17.33 -14.64
C LEU A 86 3.93 -15.92 -14.18
N THR A 87 4.52 -15.79 -12.99
CA THR A 87 4.86 -14.49 -12.39
C THR A 87 5.84 -13.69 -13.26
N THR A 88 6.85 -14.36 -13.85
CA THR A 88 7.80 -13.73 -14.77
C THR A 88 7.18 -13.27 -16.09
N HIS A 89 5.99 -13.76 -16.41
CA HIS A 89 5.23 -13.41 -17.61
C HIS A 89 3.89 -12.72 -17.29
N LEU A 90 3.69 -12.29 -16.04
CA LEU A 90 2.40 -11.78 -15.56
C LEU A 90 1.91 -10.61 -16.42
N GLN A 91 2.77 -9.62 -16.67
CA GLN A 91 2.38 -8.45 -17.45
C GLN A 91 1.97 -8.81 -18.89
N SER A 92 2.68 -9.76 -19.51
CA SER A 92 2.33 -10.26 -20.84
C SER A 92 1.01 -11.02 -20.84
N PHE A 93 0.78 -11.85 -19.83
CA PHE A 93 -0.49 -12.55 -19.63
C PHE A 93 -1.65 -11.57 -19.49
N CYS A 94 -1.51 -10.57 -18.64
CA CYS A 94 -2.59 -9.64 -18.32
C CYS A 94 -2.92 -8.71 -19.47
N SER A 95 -1.89 -8.20 -20.16
CA SER A 95 -2.06 -7.47 -21.42
C SER A 95 -2.80 -8.33 -22.47
N SER A 96 -2.39 -9.58 -22.64
CA SER A 96 -3.02 -10.51 -23.60
C SER A 96 -4.45 -10.91 -23.20
N ALA A 97 -4.72 -11.00 -21.90
CA ALA A 97 -6.00 -11.39 -21.34
C ALA A 97 -6.95 -10.20 -21.10
N ASN A 98 -6.51 -8.98 -21.39
CA ASN A 98 -7.20 -7.73 -21.07
C ASN A 98 -7.63 -7.68 -19.58
N LEU A 99 -6.72 -8.12 -18.71
CA LEU A 99 -6.84 -8.08 -17.26
C LEU A 99 -5.95 -6.97 -16.71
N MET A 100 -6.39 -6.33 -15.63
CA MET A 100 -5.51 -5.49 -14.82
C MET A 100 -4.63 -6.41 -13.97
N CYS A 101 -3.32 -6.17 -13.99
CA CYS A 101 -2.38 -6.85 -13.11
C CYS A 101 -1.53 -5.87 -12.36
N ALA A 102 -1.20 -6.24 -11.14
CA ALA A 102 -0.28 -5.49 -10.32
C ALA A 102 1.08 -5.41 -11.04
N PRO A 103 1.77 -4.26 -10.95
CA PRO A 103 3.14 -4.12 -11.43
C PRO A 103 4.05 -5.14 -10.74
N ASP A 104 5.19 -5.44 -11.38
CA ASP A 104 6.19 -6.33 -10.79
C ASP A 104 6.74 -5.70 -9.51
N LEU A 105 6.35 -6.26 -8.37
CA LEU A 105 6.80 -5.83 -7.04
C LEU A 105 8.17 -6.43 -6.67
N SER A 106 8.89 -7.02 -7.62
CA SER A 106 10.24 -7.51 -7.39
C SER A 106 11.17 -6.37 -6.96
N PRO A 107 12.05 -6.59 -5.97
CA PRO A 107 13.00 -5.58 -5.54
C PRO A 107 13.91 -5.11 -6.68
N SER A 108 13.99 -3.79 -6.93
CA SER A 108 15.12 -3.23 -7.68
C SER A 108 16.44 -3.48 -6.91
N LEU A 109 17.46 -3.94 -7.63
CA LEU A 109 18.84 -4.15 -7.14
C LEU A 109 19.78 -3.02 -7.59
N GLU A 110 19.23 -1.91 -8.11
CA GLU A 110 20.01 -0.75 -8.52
C GLU A 110 20.83 -0.21 -7.34
N LYS A 111 22.11 0.07 -7.61
CA LYS A 111 23.03 0.66 -6.63
C LYS A 111 23.46 2.01 -7.15
N HIS A 112 23.34 3.00 -6.28
CA HIS A 112 23.80 4.35 -6.54
C HIS A 112 25.07 4.62 -5.73
N LYS A 113 25.92 5.53 -6.22
CA LYS A 113 27.14 5.95 -5.53
C LYS A 113 27.07 7.46 -5.29
N GLY A 114 27.26 7.86 -4.03
CA GLY A 114 27.17 9.25 -3.61
C GLY A 114 25.73 9.75 -3.61
N ASP A 115 25.60 11.05 -3.34
CA ASP A 115 24.34 11.78 -3.25
C ASP A 115 23.53 11.69 -4.55
N VAL A 116 22.24 11.38 -4.45
CA VAL A 116 21.32 11.24 -5.59
C VAL A 116 20.10 12.11 -5.43
N HIS A 117 19.66 12.63 -6.58
CA HIS A 117 18.50 13.48 -6.74
C HIS A 117 17.55 12.83 -7.75
N PHE A 118 16.51 12.14 -7.27
CA PHE A 118 15.49 11.55 -8.14
C PHE A 118 14.48 12.62 -8.53
N VAL A 119 14.38 12.93 -9.83
CA VAL A 119 13.35 13.86 -10.32
C VAL A 119 12.00 13.14 -10.44
N SER A 120 12.00 11.93 -10.98
CA SER A 120 10.80 11.09 -11.13
C SER A 120 11.20 9.61 -11.08
N TYR A 121 10.36 8.76 -10.52
CA TYR A 121 10.53 7.30 -10.50
C TYR A 121 9.17 6.64 -10.43
N GLY A 122 8.81 5.79 -11.40
CA GLY A 122 7.52 5.10 -11.47
C GLY A 122 7.66 3.70 -12.05
N ASP A 123 6.56 2.93 -12.06
CA ASP A 123 6.45 1.60 -12.66
C ASP A 123 7.44 0.53 -12.15
N LYS A 124 8.12 0.79 -11.02
CA LYS A 124 9.13 -0.09 -10.44
C LYS A 124 9.09 -0.03 -8.93
N ASN A 125 9.50 -1.12 -8.27
CA ASN A 125 9.65 -1.14 -6.82
C ASN A 125 11.00 -0.60 -6.37
N PHE A 126 10.95 0.43 -5.54
CA PHE A 126 12.14 1.02 -4.96
C PHE A 126 12.50 0.35 -3.64
N THR A 127 13.58 -0.42 -3.67
CA THR A 127 13.93 -1.30 -2.55
C THR A 127 14.72 -0.60 -1.47
N ASN A 128 15.79 0.10 -1.84
CA ASN A 128 16.79 0.52 -0.86
C ASN A 128 17.68 1.61 -1.41
N TYR A 129 17.71 2.76 -0.74
CA TYR A 129 18.60 3.85 -1.07
C TYR A 129 19.08 4.55 0.20
N GLY A 130 20.23 5.22 0.11
CA GLY A 130 20.79 6.00 1.20
C GLY A 130 21.16 5.15 2.41
N THR A 131 21.46 3.87 2.21
CA THR A 131 21.62 2.92 3.31
C THR A 131 23.06 2.70 3.67
N LYS A 132 23.40 2.88 4.96
CA LYS A 132 24.77 2.75 5.48
C LYS A 132 25.78 3.61 4.73
N GLU A 133 25.34 4.79 4.30
CA GLU A 133 26.26 5.77 3.73
C GLU A 133 27.06 6.43 4.85
N PHE A 134 28.27 6.89 4.50
CA PHE A 134 29.21 7.46 5.45
C PHE A 134 29.44 8.93 5.14
N GLY A 135 29.75 9.71 6.18
CA GLY A 135 30.02 11.13 6.06
C GLY A 135 28.75 11.97 5.88
N LEU A 136 28.92 13.29 5.89
CA LEU A 136 27.82 14.22 5.60
C LEU A 136 27.48 14.16 4.10
N GLY A 137 26.20 14.33 3.78
CA GLY A 137 25.70 14.34 2.42
C GLY A 137 24.20 14.61 2.41
N PHE A 138 23.65 14.77 1.22
CA PHE A 138 22.25 15.15 1.02
C PHE A 138 21.61 14.34 -0.10
N ASN A 139 20.50 13.69 0.21
CA ASN A 139 19.72 12.89 -0.71
C ASN A 139 18.36 13.52 -0.94
N SER A 140 17.90 13.54 -2.19
CA SER A 140 16.57 14.07 -2.49
C SER A 140 15.77 13.20 -3.44
N PHE A 141 14.46 13.21 -3.24
CA PHE A 141 13.49 12.49 -4.04
C PHE A 141 12.29 13.39 -4.31
N LYS A 142 12.12 13.81 -5.56
CA LYS A 142 11.03 14.72 -5.92
C LYS A 142 9.71 13.97 -6.09
N ASN A 143 9.61 13.05 -7.06
CA ASN A 143 8.32 12.41 -7.38
C ASN A 143 8.44 10.89 -7.52
N TYR A 144 7.69 10.16 -6.70
CA TYR A 144 7.52 8.71 -6.81
C TYR A 144 6.14 8.38 -7.37
N THR A 145 6.11 7.97 -8.64
CA THR A 145 4.93 7.75 -9.47
C THR A 145 4.15 9.04 -9.69
N GLU A 146 3.86 9.39 -10.95
CA GLU A 146 3.11 10.61 -11.28
C GLU A 146 1.81 10.22 -12.00
N ASP A 147 0.68 10.78 -11.54
CA ASP A 147 -0.61 10.82 -12.25
C ASP A 147 -1.15 9.47 -12.76
N GLU A 148 -0.92 8.40 -12.01
CA GLU A 148 -1.55 7.10 -12.27
C GLU A 148 -2.92 6.99 -11.59
N ASN A 149 -3.89 6.41 -12.30
CA ASN A 149 -5.24 6.25 -11.75
C ASN A 149 -5.32 5.15 -10.67
N PHE A 150 -4.47 4.12 -10.78
CA PHE A 150 -4.48 2.92 -9.93
C PHE A 150 -3.07 2.47 -9.49
N PRO A 151 -2.23 3.37 -8.94
CA PRO A 151 -0.85 3.02 -8.65
C PRO A 151 -0.78 2.04 -7.48
N VAL A 152 0.02 1.00 -7.66
CA VAL A 152 0.33 0.00 -6.62
C VAL A 152 1.82 0.06 -6.35
N ASN A 153 2.19 0.67 -5.22
CA ASN A 153 3.58 0.97 -4.89
C ASN A 153 4.01 0.37 -3.56
N SER A 154 5.27 -0.07 -3.54
CA SER A 154 5.93 -0.51 -2.31
C SER A 154 7.36 0.04 -2.25
N PHE A 155 7.51 1.13 -1.49
CA PHE A 155 8.81 1.72 -1.20
C PHE A 155 9.38 1.13 0.09
N ARG A 156 10.52 0.47 0.00
CA ARG A 156 11.01 -0.30 1.14
C ARG A 156 11.95 0.52 2.05
N ARG A 157 13.00 1.19 1.57
CA ARG A 157 13.91 1.94 2.47
C ARG A 157 14.56 3.16 1.84
N TYR A 158 14.59 4.25 2.60
CA TYR A 158 15.31 5.48 2.28
C TYR A 158 16.11 5.95 3.50
N GLY A 159 17.41 6.20 3.34
CA GLY A 159 18.24 6.84 4.38
C GLY A 159 18.61 5.98 5.59
N ARG A 160 18.37 4.66 5.58
CA ARG A 160 18.58 3.81 6.77
C ARG A 160 20.06 3.71 7.18
N ASP A 161 20.37 3.81 8.46
CA ASP A 161 21.75 3.71 8.98
C ASP A 161 22.71 4.77 8.36
N SER A 162 22.21 5.90 7.84
CA SER A 162 23.01 6.95 7.19
C SER A 162 22.87 8.29 7.93
N PRO A 163 23.96 9.05 8.13
CA PRO A 163 23.90 10.39 8.71
C PRO A 163 23.56 11.49 7.67
N HIS A 164 23.15 11.11 6.46
CA HIS A 164 22.81 12.06 5.40
C HIS A 164 21.49 12.75 5.70
N ASP A 165 21.40 14.00 5.25
CA ASP A 165 20.13 14.71 5.17
C ASP A 165 19.30 14.10 4.03
N ASN A 166 18.01 13.89 4.27
CA ASN A 166 17.11 13.22 3.33
C ASN A 166 15.87 14.08 3.09
N GLN A 167 15.56 14.35 1.83
CA GLN A 167 14.35 15.05 1.40
C GLN A 167 13.49 14.18 0.46
N PHE A 168 12.17 14.14 0.70
CA PHE A 168 11.21 13.45 -0.14
C PHE A 168 9.98 14.33 -0.36
N ASP A 169 9.70 14.74 -1.60
CA ASP A 169 8.65 15.71 -1.87
C ASP A 169 7.29 15.03 -2.08
N ASN A 170 7.17 14.08 -3.00
CA ASN A 170 5.86 13.53 -3.37
C ASN A 170 5.89 12.01 -3.56
N TYR A 171 4.99 11.33 -2.86
CA TYR A 171 4.76 9.89 -3.00
C TYR A 171 3.35 9.61 -3.51
N GLY A 172 3.19 9.31 -4.80
CA GLY A 172 1.94 8.86 -5.42
C GLY A 172 0.77 9.85 -5.36
N PRO A 173 0.87 11.09 -5.88
CA PRO A 173 -0.24 12.04 -5.92
C PRO A 173 -1.40 11.59 -6.83
N GLY A 174 -2.63 11.99 -6.50
CA GLY A 174 -3.76 12.05 -7.44
C GLY A 174 -4.41 10.72 -7.88
N GLY A 175 -4.09 9.59 -7.25
CA GLY A 175 -4.65 8.29 -7.63
C GLY A 175 -6.12 8.11 -7.23
N ASN A 176 -6.91 7.38 -8.03
CA ASN A 176 -8.33 7.13 -7.72
C ASN A 176 -8.51 6.00 -6.68
N THR A 177 -7.89 4.84 -6.87
CA THR A 177 -7.86 3.77 -5.84
C THR A 177 -6.42 3.27 -5.63
N PRO A 178 -5.51 4.14 -5.16
CA PRO A 178 -4.10 3.79 -5.04
C PRO A 178 -3.85 2.88 -3.84
N VAL A 179 -2.91 1.94 -3.98
CA VAL A 179 -2.39 1.13 -2.88
C VAL A 179 -0.92 1.51 -2.70
N GLN A 180 -0.59 2.11 -1.56
CA GLN A 180 0.68 2.81 -1.36
C GLN A 180 1.29 2.37 -0.04
N SER A 181 2.54 1.88 -0.08
CA SER A 181 3.25 1.48 1.13
C SER A 181 4.67 2.01 1.19
N PHE A 182 5.06 2.55 2.34
CA PHE A 182 6.41 3.03 2.60
C PHE A 182 6.92 2.48 3.93
N ASN A 183 7.98 1.68 3.88
CA ASN A 183 8.37 0.88 5.03
C ASN A 183 9.32 1.62 5.98
N SER A 184 10.41 2.23 5.50
CA SER A 184 11.30 2.97 6.41
C SER A 184 11.93 4.20 5.78
N TYR A 185 11.80 5.33 6.46
CA TYR A 185 12.46 6.60 6.14
C TYR A 185 13.38 7.01 7.29
N SER A 186 14.66 7.24 7.01
CA SER A 186 15.67 7.73 7.97
C SER A 186 15.73 6.96 9.30
N THR A 187 15.48 5.65 9.30
CA THR A 187 15.56 4.84 10.53
C THR A 187 16.99 4.45 10.91
N ASN A 188 17.25 4.26 12.20
CA ASN A 188 18.58 3.85 12.73
C ASN A 188 19.72 4.79 12.34
N THR A 189 19.42 6.06 12.07
CA THR A 189 20.43 7.02 11.60
C THR A 189 21.28 7.50 12.78
N PRO A 190 22.61 7.68 12.60
CA PRO A 190 23.47 8.26 13.63
C PRO A 190 23.48 9.81 13.60
N GLY A 191 22.64 10.43 12.77
CA GLY A 191 22.59 11.87 12.49
C GLY A 191 21.69 12.14 11.28
N GLY A 192 21.72 13.38 10.79
CA GLY A 192 21.04 13.79 9.56
C GLY A 192 19.56 14.14 9.77
N SER A 193 19.11 15.13 9.01
CA SER A 193 17.72 15.59 9.00
C SER A 193 16.86 14.78 8.03
N GLY A 194 15.56 14.75 8.31
CA GLY A 194 14.57 14.11 7.46
C GLY A 194 13.45 15.09 7.11
N GLN A 195 13.12 15.22 5.83
CA GLN A 195 11.99 16.01 5.37
C GLN A 195 11.12 15.20 4.40
N PHE A 196 9.84 15.03 4.71
CA PHE A 196 8.87 14.36 3.85
C PHE A 196 7.66 15.26 3.64
N THR A 197 7.44 15.70 2.40
CA THR A 197 6.47 16.75 2.11
C THR A 197 5.06 16.18 1.93
N ASN A 198 4.85 15.24 1.00
CA ASN A 198 3.50 14.76 0.66
C ASN A 198 3.42 13.25 0.43
N TYR A 199 2.51 12.59 1.14
CA TYR A 199 2.15 11.20 0.93
C TYR A 199 0.73 11.09 0.38
N ALA A 200 0.61 10.65 -0.86
CA ALA A 200 -0.63 10.47 -1.62
C ALA A 200 -1.62 11.65 -1.55
N PRO A 201 -1.19 12.90 -1.82
CA PRO A 201 -2.09 14.04 -1.78
C PRO A 201 -3.18 13.93 -2.86
N GLY A 202 -4.43 14.23 -2.51
CA GLY A 202 -5.56 14.23 -3.44
C GLY A 202 -5.96 12.84 -3.96
N ALA A 203 -5.53 11.77 -3.28
CA ALA A 203 -5.96 10.42 -3.60
C ALA A 203 -7.42 10.20 -3.20
N ASN A 204 -8.25 9.66 -4.10
CA ASN A 204 -9.70 9.58 -3.88
C ASN A 204 -10.12 8.50 -2.86
N VAL A 205 -9.79 7.24 -3.14
CA VAL A 205 -10.06 6.08 -2.27
C VAL A 205 -8.77 5.30 -1.99
N PRO A 206 -7.80 5.89 -1.29
CA PRO A 206 -6.51 5.26 -1.04
C PRO A 206 -6.53 4.13 -0.01
N ASP A 207 -5.56 3.24 -0.15
CA ASP A 207 -5.08 2.32 0.90
C ASP A 207 -3.60 2.64 1.18
N LEU A 208 -3.34 3.36 2.28
CA LEU A 208 -2.03 3.93 2.61
C LEU A 208 -1.41 3.27 3.84
N HIS A 209 -0.13 2.92 3.74
CA HIS A 209 0.63 2.34 4.84
C HIS A 209 2.03 2.95 4.98
N PHE A 210 2.27 3.64 6.09
CA PHE A 210 3.61 4.09 6.48
C PHE A 210 4.07 3.35 7.73
N THR A 211 5.21 2.66 7.65
CA THR A 211 5.65 1.79 8.75
C THR A 211 6.55 2.51 9.76
N SER A 212 7.57 3.25 9.33
CA SER A 212 8.53 3.86 10.26
C SER A 212 9.21 5.10 9.68
N TYR A 213 9.17 6.19 10.44
CA TYR A 213 9.82 7.45 10.13
C TYR A 213 10.77 7.82 11.27
N SER A 214 12.08 7.87 11.00
CA SER A 214 13.12 8.25 11.98
C SER A 214 13.21 7.38 13.24
N ASP A 215 12.59 6.20 13.23
CA ASP A 215 12.67 5.28 14.38
C ASP A 215 14.12 4.85 14.66
N HIS A 216 14.49 4.82 15.94
CA HIS A 216 15.84 4.51 16.44
C HIS A 216 16.93 5.45 15.89
N GLY A 217 16.54 6.60 15.33
CA GLY A 217 17.45 7.63 14.83
C GLY A 217 18.07 8.44 15.97
N THR A 218 19.17 9.11 15.67
CA THR A 218 19.85 10.03 16.60
C THR A 218 20.09 11.37 15.92
N GLY A 219 19.70 12.47 16.57
CA GLY A 219 19.94 13.83 16.11
C GLY A 219 19.19 14.21 14.83
N GLY A 220 19.32 15.48 14.46
CA GLY A 220 18.80 16.04 13.20
C GLY A 220 17.30 16.30 13.22
N GLU A 221 16.88 17.44 12.68
CA GLU A 221 15.47 17.82 12.60
C GLU A 221 14.68 16.87 11.69
N GLN A 222 13.51 16.45 12.13
CA GLN A 222 12.64 15.50 11.46
C GLN A 222 11.29 16.15 11.16
N GLN A 223 10.87 16.15 9.90
CA GLN A 223 9.66 16.82 9.45
C GLN A 223 8.84 15.95 8.48
N PHE A 224 7.56 15.78 8.80
CA PHE A 224 6.57 15.16 7.91
C PHE A 224 5.37 16.06 7.76
N LYS A 225 5.14 16.58 6.55
CA LYS A 225 4.19 17.67 6.35
C LYS A 225 2.77 17.18 6.08
N SER A 226 2.57 16.21 5.20
CA SER A 226 1.23 15.83 4.76
C SER A 226 1.09 14.34 4.49
N TYR A 227 0.09 13.72 5.12
CA TYR A 227 -0.28 12.32 4.93
C TYR A 227 -1.75 12.16 4.54
N GLY A 228 -2.02 11.74 3.30
CA GLY A 228 -3.35 11.30 2.86
C GLY A 228 -4.44 12.37 2.91
N ASN A 229 -4.13 13.59 2.49
CA ASN A 229 -5.07 14.71 2.47
C ASN A 229 -5.97 14.70 1.22
N ASP A 230 -7.12 15.37 1.34
CA ASP A 230 -8.08 15.64 0.26
C ASP A 230 -8.68 14.38 -0.39
N GLY A 231 -8.88 13.32 0.40
CA GLY A 231 -9.48 12.04 -0.05
C GLY A 231 -10.96 11.89 0.30
N ASN A 232 -11.72 11.13 -0.51
CA ASN A 232 -13.16 10.95 -0.27
C ASN A 232 -13.49 9.70 0.55
N ALA A 233 -12.66 8.66 0.49
CA ALA A 233 -12.78 7.49 1.33
C ALA A 233 -11.43 6.79 1.42
N GLY A 234 -11.35 5.66 2.11
CA GLY A 234 -10.13 4.85 2.11
C GLY A 234 -9.76 4.30 3.47
N GLN A 235 -8.53 3.80 3.55
CA GLN A 235 -7.89 3.37 4.77
C GLN A 235 -6.46 3.90 4.80
N GLN A 236 -6.06 4.41 5.96
CA GLN A 236 -4.81 5.11 6.16
C GLN A 236 -4.16 4.66 7.46
N THR A 237 -2.89 4.27 7.41
CA THR A 237 -2.18 3.76 8.59
C THR A 237 -0.76 4.30 8.68
N PHE A 238 -0.40 4.84 9.84
CA PHE A 238 0.96 5.29 10.15
C PHE A 238 1.39 4.70 11.48
N LYS A 239 2.40 3.83 11.44
CA LYS A 239 2.72 2.98 12.58
C LYS A 239 3.68 3.64 13.57
N SER A 240 4.72 4.33 13.11
CA SER A 240 5.65 4.98 14.03
C SER A 240 6.41 6.15 13.44
N TYR A 241 6.52 7.19 14.26
CA TYR A 241 7.32 8.38 14.02
C TYR A 241 8.24 8.59 15.23
N GLY A 242 9.55 8.66 14.99
CA GLY A 242 10.58 8.98 15.99
C GLY A 242 10.65 7.99 17.16
N LYS A 243 10.11 6.78 16.99
CA LYS A 243 10.05 5.81 18.10
C LYS A 243 11.46 5.36 18.49
N ASP A 244 11.74 5.30 19.78
CA ASP A 244 13.05 4.94 20.33
C ASP A 244 14.19 5.86 19.81
N GLY A 245 13.85 7.06 19.34
CA GLY A 245 14.80 8.06 18.83
C GLY A 245 15.55 8.82 19.94
N ASN A 246 16.59 9.55 19.57
CA ASN A 246 17.40 10.33 20.51
C ASN A 246 17.87 11.69 19.96
N GLY A 247 17.40 12.80 20.51
CA GLY A 247 17.94 14.15 20.29
C GLY A 247 17.49 14.84 19.00
N ALA A 248 16.32 14.47 18.46
CA ALA A 248 15.79 15.02 17.22
C ALA A 248 14.49 15.80 17.45
N ASP A 249 14.50 17.10 17.14
CA ASP A 249 13.26 17.87 17.01
C ASP A 249 12.38 17.21 15.94
N SER A 250 11.11 17.06 16.26
CA SER A 250 10.18 16.26 15.46
C SER A 250 8.91 17.05 15.20
N GLN A 251 8.53 17.10 13.93
CA GLN A 251 7.35 17.83 13.48
C GLN A 251 6.51 16.99 12.52
N PHE A 252 5.23 16.86 12.83
CA PHE A 252 4.22 16.30 11.95
C PHE A 252 3.10 17.32 11.74
N THR A 253 2.93 17.83 10.53
CA THR A 253 2.01 18.95 10.29
C THR A 253 0.58 18.45 10.13
N THR A 254 0.32 17.55 9.20
CA THR A 254 -1.06 17.18 8.88
C THR A 254 -1.24 15.73 8.47
N TYR A 255 -2.22 15.08 9.08
CA TYR A 255 -2.71 13.75 8.73
C TYR A 255 -4.19 13.85 8.36
N GLY A 256 -4.57 13.42 7.15
CA GLY A 256 -5.97 13.25 6.75
C GLY A 256 -6.80 14.53 6.82
N ASN A 257 -6.28 15.65 6.29
CA ASN A 257 -7.04 16.91 6.21
C ASN A 257 -7.98 16.93 4.99
N ASN A 258 -9.16 17.54 5.17
CA ASN A 258 -10.23 17.63 4.16
C ASN A 258 -10.67 16.25 3.63
N THR A 259 -10.74 15.24 4.49
CA THR A 259 -11.16 13.89 4.10
C THR A 259 -12.66 13.67 4.32
N ASN A 260 -13.29 12.75 3.59
CA ASN A 260 -14.67 12.33 3.88
C ASN A 260 -14.68 11.01 4.68
N VAL A 261 -15.20 9.92 4.10
CA VAL A 261 -15.42 8.63 4.78
C VAL A 261 -14.15 7.80 4.82
N ASP A 262 -13.15 8.32 5.52
CA ASP A 262 -11.81 7.76 5.55
C ASP A 262 -11.46 7.18 6.93
N GLY A 263 -10.97 5.94 6.93
CA GLY A 263 -10.48 5.28 8.13
C GLY A 263 -9.03 5.62 8.36
N SER A 264 -8.70 6.16 9.52
CA SER A 264 -7.34 6.58 9.84
C SER A 264 -6.85 5.95 11.15
N ALA A 265 -5.60 5.51 11.14
CA ALA A 265 -4.93 4.96 12.31
C ALA A 265 -3.48 5.45 12.44
N PHE A 266 -3.16 6.08 13.57
CA PHE A 266 -1.80 6.44 13.95
C PHE A 266 -1.41 5.72 15.23
N THR A 267 -0.35 4.93 15.20
CA THR A 267 -0.02 4.08 16.35
C THR A 267 0.91 4.75 17.34
N ASN A 268 2.07 5.28 16.92
CA ASN A 268 3.07 5.81 17.86
C ASN A 268 3.75 7.06 17.33
N TYR A 269 3.67 8.15 18.09
CA TYR A 269 4.45 9.36 17.89
C TYR A 269 5.37 9.56 19.08
N GLY A 270 6.69 9.57 18.85
CA GLY A 270 7.69 9.83 19.90
C GLY A 270 7.69 8.81 21.05
N GLN A 271 7.17 7.58 20.83
CA GLN A 271 7.20 6.54 21.87
C GLN A 271 8.64 6.29 22.30
N THR A 272 8.91 6.36 23.60
CA THR A 272 10.22 6.14 24.23
C THR A 272 11.36 6.97 23.63
N ALA A 273 11.01 8.07 22.94
CA ALA A 273 11.98 8.99 22.36
C ALA A 273 12.67 9.81 23.48
N ASN A 274 13.94 10.08 23.28
CA ASN A 274 14.76 10.87 24.20
C ASN A 274 15.08 12.21 23.56
N GLY A 275 14.89 13.32 24.26
CA GLY A 275 15.34 14.65 23.83
C GLY A 275 14.50 15.33 22.75
N GLU A 276 14.64 16.66 22.74
CA GLU A 276 14.08 17.64 21.79
C GLU A 276 12.54 17.71 21.66
N ASN A 277 12.06 18.77 21.01
CA ASN A 277 10.64 19.12 20.97
C ASN A 277 9.88 18.22 20.00
N GLN A 278 8.72 17.75 20.44
CA GLN A 278 7.84 16.87 19.70
C GLN A 278 6.56 17.63 19.38
N ASN A 279 6.23 17.81 18.09
CA ASN A 279 5.09 18.60 17.67
C ASN A 279 4.25 17.90 16.60
N PHE A 280 2.98 17.67 16.92
CA PHE A 280 1.96 17.22 15.99
C PHE A 280 0.87 18.28 15.84
N THR A 281 0.73 18.85 14.65
CA THR A 281 -0.15 20.00 14.45
C THR A 281 -1.61 19.60 14.22
N SER A 282 -1.91 18.67 13.30
CA SER A 282 -3.31 18.38 12.96
C SER A 282 -3.56 16.94 12.53
N TYR A 283 -4.57 16.31 13.14
CA TYR A 283 -5.04 14.97 12.80
C TYR A 283 -6.53 14.98 12.46
N GLY A 284 -6.90 14.62 11.23
CA GLY A 284 -8.30 14.47 10.80
C GLY A 284 -9.08 15.78 10.74
N PHE A 285 -8.46 16.88 10.32
CA PHE A 285 -9.05 18.23 10.27
C PHE A 285 -9.99 18.41 9.06
N ASN A 286 -11.08 19.17 9.20
CA ASN A 286 -12.09 19.38 8.15
C ASN A 286 -12.68 18.06 7.56
N GLY A 287 -12.79 17.03 8.38
CA GLY A 287 -13.27 15.71 7.97
C GLY A 287 -14.81 15.61 7.91
N ASN A 288 -15.35 14.82 6.99
CA ASN A 288 -16.79 14.55 6.89
C ASN A 288 -17.09 13.05 7.06
N ASN A 289 -17.53 12.67 8.24
CA ASN A 289 -17.69 11.29 8.69
C ASN A 289 -16.44 10.40 8.62
N PRO A 290 -15.31 10.84 9.20
CA PRO A 290 -14.13 9.99 9.32
C PRO A 290 -14.23 9.03 10.50
N ALA A 291 -13.39 7.99 10.46
CA ALA A 291 -13.15 7.09 11.59
C ALA A 291 -11.68 7.22 12.01
N SER A 292 -11.39 8.05 13.01
CA SER A 292 -10.03 8.41 13.39
C SER A 292 -9.54 7.70 14.64
N ASN A 293 -8.36 7.08 14.56
CA ASN A 293 -7.77 6.35 15.68
C ASN A 293 -6.33 6.78 15.92
N PHE A 294 -6.09 7.51 17.01
CA PHE A 294 -4.73 7.89 17.44
C PHE A 294 -4.40 7.16 18.75
N ASN A 295 -3.36 6.33 18.75
CA ASN A 295 -3.10 5.47 19.91
C ASN A 295 -2.14 6.10 20.91
N ASN A 296 -0.89 6.36 20.52
CA ASN A 296 0.14 6.80 21.47
C ASN A 296 0.86 8.06 21.00
N TYR A 297 0.84 9.08 21.84
CA TYR A 297 1.65 10.29 21.72
C TYR A 297 2.61 10.39 22.92
N GLY A 298 3.92 10.49 22.68
CA GLY A 298 4.95 10.77 23.70
C GLY A 298 5.04 9.74 24.84
N VAL A 299 4.57 8.50 24.64
CA VAL A 299 4.51 7.49 25.70
C VAL A 299 5.93 7.05 26.10
N GLY A 300 6.28 7.21 27.37
CA GLY A 300 7.61 6.91 27.91
C GLY A 300 8.71 7.84 27.41
N GLY A 301 8.35 8.96 26.78
CA GLY A 301 9.30 9.93 26.23
C GLY A 301 9.98 10.78 27.31
N ASN A 302 11.13 11.35 26.95
CA ASN A 302 11.95 12.19 27.84
C ASN A 302 12.25 13.58 27.20
N GLY A 303 11.40 14.06 26.29
CA GLY A 303 11.56 15.35 25.62
C GLY A 303 11.27 16.56 26.53
N PRO A 304 11.81 17.76 26.23
CA PRO A 304 11.51 19.00 26.93
C PRO A 304 10.12 19.58 26.62
N SER A 305 9.50 19.22 25.50
CA SER A 305 8.15 19.67 25.13
C SER A 305 7.46 18.69 24.20
N GLU A 306 6.17 18.47 24.47
CA GLU A 306 5.27 17.55 23.80
C GLU A 306 4.01 18.33 23.42
N THR A 307 3.85 18.68 22.15
CA THR A 307 2.73 19.53 21.68
C THR A 307 1.87 18.81 20.66
N PHE A 308 0.58 18.63 20.95
CA PHE A 308 -0.43 18.18 20.01
C PHE A 308 -1.47 19.28 19.83
N THR A 309 -1.48 19.94 18.67
CA THR A 309 -2.29 21.17 18.52
C THR A 309 -3.76 20.84 18.31
N SER A 310 -4.10 19.97 17.35
CA SER A 310 -5.50 19.76 16.98
C SER A 310 -5.82 18.34 16.56
N TYR A 311 -6.83 17.76 17.19
CA TYR A 311 -7.44 16.50 16.82
C TYR A 311 -8.88 16.76 16.36
N ARG A 312 -9.17 16.46 15.09
CA ARG A 312 -10.53 16.47 14.51
C ARG A 312 -11.32 17.77 14.54
N ASP A 313 -10.63 18.88 14.63
CA ASP A 313 -11.26 20.19 14.54
C ASP A 313 -11.94 20.41 13.17
N GLN A 314 -13.04 21.17 13.19
CA GLN A 314 -13.89 21.52 12.06
C GLN A 314 -14.47 20.34 11.27
N SER A 315 -14.49 19.15 11.88
CA SER A 315 -15.03 17.96 11.24
C SER A 315 -16.50 17.71 11.62
N ASN A 316 -17.18 16.75 11.00
CA ASN A 316 -18.52 16.32 11.40
C ASN A 316 -18.61 14.80 11.69
N VAL A 317 -19.70 14.39 12.36
CA VAL A 317 -20.23 13.02 12.57
C VAL A 317 -19.22 11.90 12.34
N GLY A 318 -18.30 11.59 13.26
CA GLY A 318 -17.28 10.53 13.11
C GLY A 318 -17.19 9.59 14.32
N ASP A 319 -16.50 8.46 14.17
CA ASP A 319 -16.19 7.53 15.26
C ASP A 319 -14.70 7.58 15.57
N ASP A 320 -14.36 8.19 16.70
CA ASP A 320 -13.04 8.73 16.93
C ASP A 320 -12.47 8.33 18.29
N THR A 321 -11.22 7.87 18.29
CA THR A 321 -10.52 7.42 19.49
C THR A 321 -9.12 8.01 19.58
N PHE A 322 -8.82 8.61 20.73
CA PHE A 322 -7.49 8.99 21.16
C PHE A 322 -7.14 8.25 22.45
N THR A 323 -6.23 7.27 22.39
CA THR A 323 -5.99 6.40 23.54
C THR A 323 -5.09 7.07 24.57
N THR A 324 -3.89 7.49 24.18
CA THR A 324 -2.84 7.84 25.15
C THR A 324 -2.05 9.06 24.73
N TYR A 325 -2.05 10.08 25.59
CA TYR A 325 -1.23 11.26 25.47
C TYR A 325 -0.26 11.38 26.67
N VAL A 326 1.05 11.38 26.39
CA VAL A 326 2.16 11.63 27.32
C VAL A 326 2.07 10.79 28.60
N LYS A 327 1.92 9.47 28.42
CA LYS A 327 1.89 8.52 29.54
C LYS A 327 3.31 8.08 29.91
N ASP A 328 3.60 8.04 31.21
CA ASP A 328 4.89 7.59 31.78
C ASP A 328 6.11 8.39 31.26
N ALA A 329 5.91 9.65 30.84
CA ALA A 329 6.97 10.53 30.36
C ALA A 329 7.78 11.13 31.54
N ASN A 330 9.09 11.29 31.39
CA ASN A 330 9.95 11.78 32.48
C ASN A 330 10.46 13.22 32.30
N GLY A 331 9.87 13.99 31.38
CA GLY A 331 10.27 15.37 31.15
C GLY A 331 9.23 16.18 30.37
N GLY A 332 9.41 17.50 30.44
CA GLY A 332 8.84 18.46 29.51
C GLY A 332 7.44 18.98 29.79
N GLU A 333 7.08 20.03 29.04
CA GLU A 333 5.74 20.60 28.99
C GLU A 333 4.86 19.80 28.02
N ALA A 334 3.65 19.44 28.44
CA ALA A 334 2.68 18.73 27.60
C ALA A 334 1.51 19.64 27.26
N ASN A 335 1.37 19.99 25.99
CA ASN A 335 0.37 20.91 25.46
C ASN A 335 -0.57 20.23 24.47
N PHE A 336 -1.86 20.20 24.80
CA PHE A 336 -2.92 19.74 23.90
C PHE A 336 -3.96 20.86 23.73
N THR A 337 -4.04 21.46 22.54
CA THR A 337 -4.81 22.71 22.36
C THR A 337 -6.29 22.46 22.02
N ASN A 338 -6.59 21.56 21.08
CA ASN A 338 -7.95 21.35 20.59
C ASN A 338 -8.28 19.87 20.35
N TYR A 339 -9.37 19.41 20.94
CA TYR A 339 -9.92 18.06 20.76
C TYR A 339 -11.38 18.13 20.32
N GLY A 340 -11.69 17.68 19.12
CA GLY A 340 -13.05 17.36 18.68
C GLY A 340 -14.01 18.54 18.53
N GLN A 341 -13.53 19.78 18.31
CA GLN A 341 -14.39 20.94 18.02
C GLN A 341 -15.08 20.80 16.65
N SER A 342 -16.11 19.96 16.60
CA SER A 342 -16.77 19.49 15.39
C SER A 342 -18.18 20.08 15.21
N PHE A 343 -18.63 20.20 13.96
CA PHE A 343 -19.99 20.60 13.61
C PHE A 343 -20.83 19.33 13.43
N ASN A 344 -21.65 18.98 14.43
CA ASN A 344 -22.41 17.73 14.58
C ASN A 344 -21.57 16.59 15.18
N GLU A 345 -21.78 16.36 16.48
CA GLU A 345 -20.99 15.42 17.31
C GLU A 345 -21.23 13.96 16.88
N GLY A 346 -20.14 13.22 16.71
CA GLY A 346 -20.13 11.76 16.58
C GLY A 346 -19.77 11.09 17.91
N THR A 347 -19.07 9.95 17.88
CA THR A 347 -18.58 9.26 19.08
C THR A 347 -17.11 9.60 19.31
N ASP A 348 -16.79 10.34 20.36
CA ASP A 348 -15.40 10.65 20.74
C ASP A 348 -14.97 9.89 22.01
N VAL A 349 -13.81 9.23 21.96
CA VAL A 349 -13.22 8.52 23.10
C VAL A 349 -11.79 8.99 23.37
N PHE A 350 -11.55 9.61 24.51
CA PHE A 350 -10.21 9.94 25.02
C PHE A 350 -9.88 9.13 26.28
N THR A 351 -8.84 8.30 26.27
CA THR A 351 -8.62 7.33 27.37
C THR A 351 -7.65 7.80 28.46
N THR A 352 -6.47 8.34 28.12
CA THR A 352 -5.41 8.65 29.09
C THR A 352 -4.64 9.92 28.72
N TYR A 353 -4.52 10.84 29.70
CA TYR A 353 -3.72 12.06 29.61
C TYR A 353 -2.69 12.10 30.75
N GLY A 354 -1.40 12.30 30.45
CA GLY A 354 -0.36 12.65 31.43
C GLY A 354 -0.08 11.63 32.55
N LYS A 355 -0.65 10.43 32.47
CA LYS A 355 -0.62 9.45 33.57
C LYS A 355 0.80 8.93 33.79
N GLY A 356 1.26 8.95 35.05
CA GLY A 356 2.56 8.39 35.43
C GLY A 356 3.75 9.26 35.03
N GLY A 357 3.50 10.47 34.51
CA GLY A 357 4.56 11.42 34.19
C GLY A 357 5.23 11.98 35.45
N ASN A 358 6.55 12.01 35.45
CA ASN A 358 7.33 12.64 36.51
C ASN A 358 7.62 14.08 36.09
N GLY A 359 6.99 15.06 36.76
CA GLY A 359 7.35 16.46 36.57
C GLY A 359 8.82 16.69 36.95
N PRO A 360 9.48 17.73 36.41
CA PRO A 360 10.86 18.04 36.78
C PRO A 360 10.94 18.23 38.30
N THR A 361 11.73 17.40 38.97
CA THR A 361 12.13 17.62 40.37
C THR A 361 13.11 18.78 40.38
N TYR A 362 12.65 19.96 40.80
CA TYR A 362 13.46 21.17 40.96
C TYR A 362 14.55 21.03 42.02
#